data_AF-A0A832YSS9-F1
#
_entry.id   AF-A0A832YSS9-F1
#
_cell.length_a   1.000
_cell.length_b   1.000
_cell.length_c   1.000
_cell.angle_alpha   90.00
_cell.angle_beta   90.00
_cell.angle_gamma   90.00
#
_symmetry.space_group_name_H-M   'P 1'
#
loop_
_entity.id
_entity.type
_entity.pdbx_description
1 polymer ?
#
loop_
_entity_poly.entity_id
_entity_poly.type
_entity_poly.pdbx_seq_one_letter_code
_entity_poly.pdbx_strand_id
1 'polypeptide(L)'
;MIFQVSADLSIDPAFGFVKALRIVKSCEPKNIVSDSERMTLHLDFEGDAERALQCISQLRGLASIDVRLVINMCVDDPRKVFKMVGMTVIPSALSTRILAYAQYSEGVVFIERTSRRDFFLARYARVKRLPLPIPPSIYTVYGYLPEVVSSAKVSYEVLRTFGEELVAKLRGLGIEAKACREAAEG
;
A
#
# COMPACT_ATOMS: atom_id res chain seq x y z
N MET A 1 -3.59 -11.33 -4.38
CA MET A 1 -3.29 -9.95 -3.93
C MET A 1 -1.96 -10.00 -3.20
N ILE A 2 -1.18 -8.92 -3.22
CA ILE A 2 0.17 -8.87 -2.64
C ILE A 2 0.32 -7.54 -1.89
N PHE A 3 0.86 -7.55 -0.68
CA PHE A 3 1.18 -6.28 0.00
C PHE A 3 2.50 -5.71 -0.49
N GLN A 4 2.59 -4.39 -0.47
CA GLN A 4 3.82 -3.65 -0.67
C GLN A 4 3.97 -2.63 0.46
N VAL A 5 5.19 -2.51 0.97
CA VAL A 5 5.55 -1.49 1.96
C VAL A 5 6.72 -0.71 1.38
N SER A 6 6.53 0.60 1.18
CA SER A 6 7.60 1.51 0.78
C SER A 6 7.92 2.43 1.95
N ALA A 7 9.19 2.54 2.30
CA ALA A 7 9.65 3.29 3.46
C ALA A 7 10.84 4.19 3.10
N ASP A 8 10.68 5.49 3.33
CA ASP A 8 11.75 6.48 3.32
C ASP A 8 12.19 6.74 4.76
N LEU A 9 13.47 6.55 5.04
CA LEU A 9 14.02 6.59 6.39
C LEU A 9 15.16 7.60 6.44
N SER A 10 15.16 8.44 7.46
CA SER A 10 16.32 9.23 7.89
C SER A 10 16.83 8.63 9.20
N ILE A 11 18.05 8.09 9.16
CA ILE A 11 18.63 7.32 10.26
C ILE A 11 19.23 8.25 11.30
N ASP A 12 18.92 7.99 12.57
CA ASP A 12 19.54 8.67 13.70
C ASP A 12 21.07 8.46 13.67
N PRO A 13 21.88 9.53 13.63
CA PRO A 13 23.35 9.42 13.62
C PRO A 13 23.89 8.59 14.79
N ALA A 14 23.27 8.69 15.96
CA ALA A 14 23.68 7.95 17.16
C ALA A 14 23.37 6.45 17.05
N PHE A 15 22.40 6.07 16.22
CA PHE A 15 22.10 4.67 15.93
C PHE A 15 23.13 4.04 14.98
N GLY A 16 23.64 4.84 14.04
CA GLY A 16 24.69 4.46 13.10
C GLY A 16 24.16 3.87 11.78
N PHE A 17 24.55 4.49 10.66
CA PHE A 17 24.07 4.12 9.33
C PHE A 17 24.46 2.69 8.91
N VAL A 18 25.71 2.28 9.16
CA VAL A 18 26.19 0.93 8.83
C VAL A 18 25.41 -0.14 9.59
N LYS A 19 25.06 0.12 10.85
CA LYS A 19 24.23 -0.77 11.65
C LYS A 19 22.82 -0.90 11.06
N ALA A 20 22.20 0.23 10.71
CA ALA A 20 20.89 0.24 10.05
C ALA A 20 20.90 -0.55 8.75
N LEU A 21 21.89 -0.34 7.88
CA LEU A 21 22.00 -1.05 6.61
C LEU A 21 22.16 -2.57 6.79
N ARG A 22 22.90 -3.02 7.81
CA ARG A 22 23.04 -4.45 8.13
C ARG A 22 21.71 -5.08 8.55
N ILE A 23 20.96 -4.40 9.42
CA ILE A 23 19.63 -4.84 9.85
C ILE A 23 18.71 -4.97 8.64
N VAL A 24 18.62 -3.92 7.82
CA VAL A 24 17.75 -3.91 6.63
C VAL A 24 18.10 -5.03 5.64
N LYS A 25 19.38 -5.26 5.36
CA LYS A 25 19.81 -6.33 4.44
C LYS A 25 19.36 -7.72 4.92
N SER A 26 19.34 -7.95 6.23
CA SER A 26 18.86 -9.23 6.79
C SER A 26 17.35 -9.45 6.63
N CYS A 27 16.61 -8.40 6.30
CA CYS A 27 15.17 -8.45 6.07
C CYS A 27 14.78 -8.66 4.61
N GLU A 28 15.76 -8.77 3.70
CA GLU A 28 15.57 -9.12 2.29
C GLU A 28 14.51 -8.23 1.57
N PRO A 29 14.56 -6.89 1.68
CA PRO A 29 13.70 -6.03 0.88
C PRO A 29 13.96 -6.27 -0.61
N LYS A 30 12.91 -6.08 -1.42
CA LYS A 30 12.98 -6.18 -2.88
C LYS A 30 13.95 -5.15 -3.47
N ASN A 31 13.99 -3.96 -2.87
CA ASN A 31 14.86 -2.88 -3.30
C ASN A 31 15.39 -2.10 -2.08
N ILE A 32 16.66 -1.67 -2.17
CA ILE A 32 17.31 -0.80 -1.20
C ILE A 32 18.04 0.30 -1.97
N VAL A 33 17.70 1.55 -1.69
CA VAL A 33 18.52 2.69 -2.10
C VAL A 33 19.07 3.34 -0.83
N SER A 34 20.38 3.60 -0.81
CA SER A 34 21.07 4.12 0.37
C SER A 34 21.88 5.35 0.00
N ASP A 35 21.77 6.39 0.83
CA ASP A 35 22.60 7.59 0.77
C ASP A 35 23.23 7.81 2.14
N SER A 36 24.52 7.50 2.24
CA SER A 36 25.27 7.60 3.50
C SER A 36 25.62 9.04 3.88
N GLU A 37 25.68 9.97 2.91
CA GLU A 37 25.95 11.38 3.18
C GLU A 37 24.74 12.02 3.85
N ARG A 38 23.53 11.68 3.38
CA ARG A 38 22.26 12.14 3.95
C ARG A 38 21.74 11.23 5.07
N MET A 39 22.40 10.10 5.31
CA MET A 39 21.99 9.05 6.24
C MET A 39 20.56 8.57 5.97
N THR A 40 20.18 8.43 4.69
CA THR A 40 18.83 8.00 4.30
C THR A 40 18.82 6.62 3.66
N LEU A 41 17.73 5.88 3.90
CA LEU A 41 17.43 4.60 3.26
C LEU A 41 16.03 4.67 2.65
N HIS A 42 15.91 4.24 1.40
CA HIS A 42 14.63 3.96 0.76
C HIS A 42 14.50 2.44 0.59
N LEU A 43 13.42 1.87 1.13
CA LEU A 43 13.19 0.43 1.19
C LEU A 43 11.86 0.09 0.54
N ASP A 44 11.86 -0.91 -0.35
CA ASP A 44 10.62 -1.50 -0.87
C ASP A 44 10.55 -2.97 -0.49
N PHE A 45 9.46 -3.36 0.18
CA PHE A 45 9.13 -4.74 0.50
C PHE A 45 7.91 -5.19 -0.30
N GLU A 46 7.88 -6.47 -0.65
CA GLU A 46 6.76 -7.12 -1.31
C GLU A 46 6.41 -8.42 -0.58
N GLY A 47 5.12 -8.71 -0.41
CA GLY A 47 4.65 -9.93 0.26
C GLY A 47 4.26 -9.68 1.71
N ASP A 48 5.09 -10.12 2.66
CA ASP A 48 4.78 -10.09 4.09
C ASP A 48 5.03 -8.69 4.69
N ALA A 49 3.98 -7.88 4.73
CA ALA A 49 4.04 -6.53 5.29
C ALA A 49 4.27 -6.50 6.80
N GLU A 50 3.83 -7.51 7.55
CA GLU A 50 4.05 -7.56 8.99
C GLU A 50 5.53 -7.75 9.30
N ARG A 51 6.18 -8.72 8.62
CA ARG A 51 7.64 -8.92 8.70
C ARG A 51 8.40 -7.67 8.27
N ALA A 52 7.96 -6.98 7.22
CA ALA A 52 8.57 -5.73 6.76
C ALA A 52 8.50 -4.63 7.84
N LEU A 53 7.32 -4.39 8.43
CA LEU A 53 7.15 -3.40 9.50
C LEU A 53 7.91 -3.77 10.78
N GLN A 54 8.00 -5.07 11.09
CA GLN A 54 8.80 -5.58 12.20
C GLN A 54 10.30 -5.44 11.96
N CYS A 55 10.77 -5.50 10.71
CA CYS A 55 12.14 -5.16 10.37
C CYS A 55 12.41 -3.67 10.61
N ILE A 56 11.56 -2.80 10.05
CA ILE A 56 11.74 -1.36 10.12
C ILE A 56 11.74 -0.88 11.57
N SER A 57 10.93 -1.48 12.44
CA SER A 57 10.84 -1.12 13.87
C SER A 57 12.15 -1.26 14.67
N GLN A 58 13.12 -2.02 14.14
CA GLN A 58 14.43 -2.20 14.77
C GLN A 58 15.38 -1.00 14.54
N LEU A 59 14.99 -0.08 13.66
CA LEU A 59 15.76 1.11 13.30
C LEU A 59 15.40 2.29 14.21
N ARG A 60 16.19 3.36 14.15
CA ARG A 60 15.90 4.62 14.85
C ARG A 60 16.06 5.80 13.90
N GLY A 61 15.17 6.78 14.05
CA GLY A 61 15.16 8.00 13.26
C GLY A 61 13.76 8.44 12.88
N LEU A 62 13.66 9.11 11.73
CA LEU A 62 12.41 9.53 11.13
C LEU A 62 12.06 8.61 9.96
N ALA A 63 10.77 8.43 9.74
CA ALA A 63 10.28 7.57 8.68
C ALA A 63 9.08 8.20 7.97
N SER A 64 8.90 7.82 6.72
CA SER A 64 7.68 7.95 5.93
C SER A 64 7.36 6.57 5.37
N ILE A 65 6.22 5.99 5.74
CA ILE A 65 5.80 4.64 5.33
C ILE A 65 4.47 4.72 4.58
N ASP A 66 4.43 4.09 3.40
CA ASP A 66 3.23 3.86 2.60
C ASP A 66 2.99 2.35 2.48
N VAL A 67 1.87 1.88 3.04
CA VAL A 67 1.42 0.49 2.96
C VAL A 67 0.34 0.39 1.89
N ARG A 68 0.55 -0.50 0.93
CA ARG A 68 -0.32 -0.68 -0.23
C ARG A 68 -0.71 -2.15 -0.35
N LEU A 69 -1.94 -2.39 -0.79
CA LEU A 69 -2.37 -3.71 -1.23
C LEU A 69 -2.52 -3.70 -2.75
N VAL A 70 -1.73 -4.53 -3.42
CA VAL A 70 -1.79 -4.75 -4.86
C VAL A 70 -2.87 -5.78 -5.17
N ILE A 71 -3.86 -5.36 -5.94
CA ILE A 71 -4.97 -6.19 -6.38
C ILE A 71 -4.77 -6.50 -7.86
N ASN A 72 -4.69 -7.79 -8.17
CA ASN A 72 -4.70 -8.28 -9.54
C ASN A 72 -6.12 -8.78 -9.85
N MET A 73 -6.79 -8.12 -10.78
CA MET A 73 -8.10 -8.55 -11.28
C MET A 73 -8.20 -8.29 -12.79
N CYS A 74 -8.52 -9.34 -13.54
CA CYS A 74 -8.65 -9.28 -14.99
C CYS A 74 -10.11 -9.00 -15.32
N VAL A 75 -10.46 -7.72 -15.44
CA VAL A 75 -11.85 -7.29 -15.62
C VAL A 75 -11.92 -6.17 -16.66
N ASP A 76 -12.92 -6.23 -17.53
CA ASP A 76 -13.08 -5.22 -18.58
C ASP A 76 -13.48 -3.86 -18.00
N ASP A 77 -14.42 -3.87 -17.06
CA ASP A 77 -14.91 -2.68 -16.35
C ASP A 77 -14.70 -2.83 -14.83
N PRO A 78 -13.53 -2.40 -14.31
CA PRO A 78 -13.26 -2.47 -12.87
C PRO A 78 -14.21 -1.62 -12.05
N ARG A 79 -14.74 -0.51 -12.59
CA ARG A 79 -15.67 0.36 -11.85
C ARG A 79 -16.98 -0.36 -11.58
N LYS A 80 -17.51 -1.11 -12.56
CA LYS A 80 -18.69 -1.95 -12.38
C LYS A 80 -18.45 -3.03 -11.31
N VAL A 81 -17.29 -3.69 -11.35
CA VAL A 81 -16.94 -4.71 -10.36
C VAL A 81 -16.84 -4.12 -8.95
N PHE A 82 -16.16 -2.99 -8.77
CA PHE A 82 -16.09 -2.31 -7.48
C PHE A 82 -17.47 -1.89 -6.96
N LYS A 83 -18.37 -1.45 -7.85
CA LYS A 83 -19.77 -1.17 -7.48
C LYS A 83 -20.49 -2.44 -6.99
N MET A 84 -20.32 -3.57 -7.69
CA MET A 84 -20.96 -4.84 -7.34
C MET A 84 -20.49 -5.39 -5.99
N VAL A 85 -19.23 -5.17 -5.61
CA VAL A 85 -18.71 -5.56 -4.28
C VAL A 85 -19.02 -4.52 -3.18
N GLY A 86 -19.86 -3.53 -3.49
CA GLY A 86 -20.40 -2.56 -2.53
C GLY A 86 -19.52 -1.34 -2.29
N MET A 87 -18.55 -1.04 -3.16
CA MET A 87 -17.76 0.19 -3.06
C MET A 87 -18.46 1.37 -3.73
N THR A 88 -18.16 2.58 -3.26
CA THR A 88 -18.60 3.81 -3.91
C THR A 88 -17.67 4.15 -5.07
N VAL A 89 -18.20 4.22 -6.28
CA VAL A 89 -17.42 4.52 -7.50
C VAL A 89 -17.28 6.03 -7.66
N ILE A 90 -16.06 6.50 -7.93
CA ILE A 90 -15.79 7.91 -8.25
C ILE A 90 -16.24 8.20 -9.69
N PRO A 91 -17.00 9.27 -9.99
CA PRO A 91 -17.37 9.59 -11.36
C PRO A 91 -16.17 9.72 -12.31
N SER A 92 -16.26 9.16 -13.53
CA SER A 92 -15.19 9.21 -14.54
C SER A 92 -14.87 10.64 -14.98
N ALA A 93 -15.85 11.55 -14.93
CA ALA A 93 -15.70 12.96 -15.28
C ALA A 93 -14.67 13.71 -14.43
N LEU A 94 -14.32 13.21 -13.24
CA LEU A 94 -13.31 13.83 -12.38
C LEU A 94 -11.87 13.52 -12.82
N SER A 95 -11.67 12.69 -13.87
CA SER A 95 -10.36 12.33 -14.45
C SER A 95 -9.28 11.92 -13.43
N THR A 96 -9.69 11.32 -12.31
CA THR A 96 -8.75 10.88 -11.27
C THR A 96 -8.28 9.46 -11.56
N ARG A 97 -7.08 9.10 -11.08
CA ARG A 97 -6.61 7.70 -11.04
C ARG A 97 -7.45 6.83 -10.12
N ILE A 98 -8.30 7.43 -9.29
CA ILE A 98 -9.13 6.75 -8.30
C ILE A 98 -10.41 6.24 -8.95
N LEU A 99 -10.68 4.96 -8.73
CA LEU A 99 -11.82 4.27 -9.31
C LEU A 99 -12.99 4.19 -8.33
N ALA A 100 -12.70 3.82 -7.08
CA ALA A 100 -13.70 3.58 -6.06
C ALA A 100 -13.11 3.69 -4.65
N TYR A 101 -13.97 3.71 -3.64
CA TYR A 101 -13.58 3.68 -2.24
C TYR A 101 -14.62 2.96 -1.34
N ALA A 102 -14.16 2.50 -0.18
CA ALA A 102 -14.96 1.92 0.88
C ALA A 102 -14.67 2.63 2.21
N GLN A 103 -15.72 3.01 2.93
CA GLN A 103 -15.59 3.65 4.24
C GLN A 103 -15.42 2.59 5.33
N TYR A 104 -14.48 2.83 6.24
CA TYR A 104 -14.28 2.11 7.49
C TYR A 104 -14.49 3.07 8.66
N SER A 105 -14.63 2.55 9.89
CA SER A 105 -14.92 3.35 11.09
C SER A 105 -13.95 4.52 11.30
N GLU A 106 -12.68 4.33 10.97
CA GLU A 106 -11.60 5.29 11.23
C GLU A 106 -10.96 5.90 9.97
N GLY A 107 -11.49 5.60 8.78
CA GLY A 107 -10.90 6.09 7.53
C GLY A 107 -11.54 5.52 6.28
N VAL A 108 -10.82 5.62 5.17
CA VAL A 108 -11.31 5.18 3.86
C VAL A 108 -10.24 4.39 3.14
N VAL A 109 -10.60 3.21 2.62
CA VAL A 109 -9.78 2.49 1.64
C VAL A 109 -10.20 2.93 0.26
N PHE A 110 -9.26 3.43 -0.54
CA PHE A 110 -9.50 3.85 -1.92
C PHE A 110 -8.68 3.01 -2.91
N ILE A 111 -9.22 2.88 -4.12
CA ILE A 111 -8.62 2.08 -5.19
C ILE A 111 -8.14 2.97 -6.31
N GLU A 112 -6.86 2.88 -6.61
CA GLU A 112 -6.21 3.56 -7.72
C GLU A 112 -5.92 2.58 -8.85
N ARG A 113 -6.07 3.07 -10.08
CA ARG A 113 -5.59 2.38 -11.28
C ARG A 113 -4.06 2.54 -11.38
N THR A 114 -3.37 1.46 -11.71
CA THR A 114 -1.94 1.53 -12.08
C THR A 114 -1.77 1.76 -13.59
N SER A 115 -0.53 1.84 -14.06
CA SER A 115 -0.22 1.81 -15.49
C SER A 115 -0.59 0.48 -16.15
N ARG A 116 -0.64 -0.62 -15.39
CA ARG A 116 -1.08 -1.93 -15.89
C ARG A 116 -2.59 -2.08 -15.74
N ARG A 117 -3.26 -2.54 -16.79
CA ARG A 117 -4.74 -2.61 -16.85
C ARG A 117 -5.35 -3.45 -15.72
N ASP A 118 -4.70 -4.56 -15.38
CA ASP A 118 -5.25 -5.54 -14.44
C ASP A 118 -4.75 -5.37 -13.00
N PHE A 119 -3.88 -4.37 -12.76
CA PHE A 119 -3.34 -4.10 -11.44
C PHE A 119 -3.92 -2.81 -10.87
N PHE A 120 -4.40 -2.92 -9.65
CA PHE A 120 -4.98 -1.83 -8.87
C PHE A 120 -4.27 -1.73 -7.53
N LEU A 121 -4.21 -0.53 -6.98
CA LEU A 121 -3.63 -0.27 -5.67
C LEU A 121 -4.73 0.14 -4.72
N ALA A 122 -4.88 -0.63 -3.63
CA ALA A 122 -5.64 -0.20 -2.48
C ALA A 122 -4.72 0.49 -1.47
N ARG A 123 -5.15 1.65 -0.99
CA ARG A 123 -4.49 2.43 0.05
C ARG A 123 -5.50 2.86 1.09
N TYR A 124 -5.03 2.97 2.34
CA TYR A 124 -5.84 3.46 3.44
C TYR A 124 -5.51 4.91 3.75
N ALA A 125 -6.54 5.76 3.79
CA ALA A 125 -6.43 7.15 4.22
C ALA A 125 -7.20 7.34 5.54
N ARG A 126 -6.54 7.92 6.55
CA ARG A 126 -7.14 8.19 7.87
C ARG A 126 -7.97 9.47 7.87
N VAL A 127 -8.96 9.50 6.98
CA VAL A 127 -9.88 10.64 6.82
C VAL A 127 -11.30 10.12 6.72
N LYS A 128 -12.26 10.86 7.30
CA LYS A 128 -13.69 10.49 7.22
C LYS A 128 -14.29 10.72 5.82
N ARG A 129 -13.68 11.62 5.03
CA ARG A 129 -14.09 11.98 3.68
C ARG A 129 -12.84 12.08 2.81
N LEU A 130 -12.89 11.50 1.61
CA LEU A 130 -11.80 11.60 0.66
C LEU A 130 -11.89 12.92 -0.10
N PRO A 131 -10.93 13.85 0.08
CA PRO A 131 -10.81 14.99 -0.82
C PRO A 131 -10.28 14.52 -2.17
N LEU A 132 -10.82 15.07 -3.26
CA LEU A 132 -10.31 14.84 -4.61
C LEU A 132 -9.74 16.17 -5.15
N PRO A 133 -8.47 16.19 -5.63
CA PRO A 133 -7.51 15.09 -5.69
C PRO A 133 -6.99 14.67 -4.30
N ILE A 134 -6.57 13.41 -4.17
CA ILE A 134 -5.96 12.89 -2.94
C ILE A 134 -4.48 13.31 -2.87
N PRO A 135 -4.05 14.11 -1.87
CA PRO A 135 -2.65 14.41 -1.67
C PRO A 135 -1.94 13.24 -0.95
N PRO A 136 -0.65 12.98 -1.22
CA PRO A 136 0.09 11.88 -0.59
C PRO A 136 0.05 11.83 0.95
N SER A 137 -0.02 13.01 1.57
CA SER A 137 -0.05 13.17 3.03
C SER A 137 -1.24 12.51 3.73
N ILE A 138 -2.32 12.13 3.02
CA ILE A 138 -3.47 11.48 3.68
C ILE A 138 -3.32 9.97 3.83
N TYR A 139 -2.45 9.34 3.04
CA TYR A 139 -2.25 7.88 3.02
C TYR A 139 -0.83 7.46 3.39
N THR A 140 0.15 8.37 3.33
CA THR A 140 1.50 8.16 3.84
C THR A 140 1.59 8.58 5.30
N VAL A 141 2.14 7.70 6.14
CA VAL A 141 2.39 8.00 7.56
C VAL A 141 3.82 8.48 7.71
N TYR A 142 4.04 9.64 8.35
CA TYR A 142 5.38 10.20 8.55
C TYR A 142 5.58 10.70 9.99
N GLY A 143 6.82 10.72 10.46
CA GLY A 143 7.17 11.12 11.83
C GLY A 143 8.27 10.26 12.46
N TYR A 144 8.26 10.14 13.78
CA TYR A 144 9.20 9.30 14.51
C TYR A 144 8.92 7.82 14.28
N LEU A 145 9.97 7.04 14.05
CA LEU A 145 9.86 5.66 13.57
C LEU A 145 8.92 4.77 14.41
N PRO A 146 8.93 4.79 15.76
CA PRO A 146 7.99 3.98 16.55
C PRO A 146 6.52 4.33 16.32
N GLU A 147 6.20 5.63 16.21
CA GLU A 147 4.84 6.14 15.97
C GLU A 147 4.39 5.80 14.54
N VAL A 148 5.29 5.99 13.58
CA VAL A 148 5.05 5.69 12.16
C VAL A 148 4.81 4.21 11.95
N VAL A 149 5.63 3.33 12.53
CA VAL A 149 5.44 1.87 12.42
C VAL A 149 4.13 1.44 13.06
N SER A 150 3.80 1.96 14.25
CA SER A 150 2.53 1.65 14.92
C SER A 150 1.34 2.07 14.06
N SER A 151 1.45 3.24 13.43
CA SER A 151 0.41 3.74 12.53
C SER A 151 0.33 2.95 11.21
N ALA A 152 1.46 2.56 10.64
CA ALA A 152 1.51 1.72 9.44
C ALA A 152 0.93 0.32 9.70
N LYS A 153 1.10 -0.25 10.91
CA LYS A 153 0.46 -1.51 11.32
C LYS A 153 -1.07 -1.41 11.29
N VAL A 154 -1.65 -0.31 11.76
CA VAL A 154 -3.11 -0.07 11.63
C VAL A 154 -3.53 -0.02 10.16
N SER A 155 -2.77 0.68 9.31
CA SER A 155 -3.07 0.73 7.86
C SER A 155 -3.00 -0.67 7.22
N TYR A 156 -2.00 -1.46 7.61
CA TYR A 156 -1.86 -2.85 7.19
C TYR A 156 -3.08 -3.70 7.58
N GLU A 157 -3.51 -3.65 8.85
CA GLU A 157 -4.66 -4.43 9.32
C GLU A 157 -5.95 -4.07 8.58
N VAL A 158 -6.22 -2.77 8.40
CA VAL A 158 -7.41 -2.32 7.64
C VAL A 158 -7.35 -2.82 6.20
N LEU A 159 -6.18 -2.72 5.54
CA LEU A 159 -6.00 -3.22 4.18
C LEU A 159 -6.10 -4.76 4.09
N ARG A 160 -5.65 -5.48 5.12
CA ARG A 160 -5.78 -6.95 5.23
C ARG A 160 -7.24 -7.37 5.32
N THR A 161 -8.00 -6.79 6.25
CA THR A 161 -9.44 -7.02 6.36
C THR A 161 -10.16 -6.67 5.06
N PHE A 162 -9.87 -5.51 4.47
CA PHE A 162 -10.42 -5.13 3.17
C PHE A 162 -10.09 -6.15 2.07
N GLY A 163 -8.84 -6.62 2.00
CA GLY A 163 -8.40 -7.61 1.01
C GLY A 163 -9.15 -8.94 1.16
N GLU A 164 -9.33 -9.43 2.39
CA GLU A 164 -10.08 -10.65 2.70
C GLU A 164 -11.56 -10.52 2.30
N GLU A 165 -12.21 -9.41 2.67
CA GLU A 165 -13.60 -9.09 2.29
C GLU A 165 -13.76 -9.00 0.77
N LEU A 166 -12.83 -8.34 0.08
CA LEU A 166 -12.85 -8.20 -1.37
C LEU A 166 -12.72 -9.56 -2.06
N VAL A 167 -11.79 -10.42 -1.61
CA VAL A 167 -11.63 -11.78 -2.15
C VAL A 167 -12.92 -12.59 -1.96
N ALA A 168 -13.53 -12.54 -0.78
CA ALA A 168 -14.77 -13.25 -0.49
C ALA A 168 -15.91 -12.80 -1.42
N LYS A 169 -16.07 -11.48 -1.60
CA LYS A 169 -17.10 -10.91 -2.49
C LYS A 169 -16.83 -11.24 -3.95
N LEU A 170 -15.60 -11.15 -4.43
CA LEU A 170 -15.24 -11.49 -5.81
C LEU A 170 -15.51 -12.97 -6.12
N ARG A 171 -15.20 -13.88 -5.20
CA ARG A 171 -15.55 -15.31 -5.32
C ARG A 171 -17.06 -15.52 -5.41
N GLY A 172 -17.85 -14.80 -4.61
CA GLY A 172 -19.31 -14.83 -4.69
C GLY A 172 -19.88 -14.36 -6.03
N LEU A 173 -19.13 -13.54 -6.77
CA LEU A 173 -19.47 -13.07 -8.12
C LEU A 173 -18.91 -13.96 -9.25
N GLY A 174 -18.24 -15.07 -8.92
CA GLY A 174 -17.56 -15.92 -9.90
C GLY A 174 -16.32 -15.28 -10.54
N ILE A 175 -15.83 -14.17 -9.97
CA ILE A 175 -14.61 -13.49 -10.44
C ILE A 175 -13.42 -14.12 -9.71
N GLU A 176 -12.68 -14.99 -10.39
CA GLU A 176 -11.42 -15.49 -9.85
C GLU A 176 -10.37 -14.37 -9.87
N ALA A 177 -9.85 -14.01 -8.70
CA ALA A 177 -8.60 -13.26 -8.59
C ALA A 177 -7.40 -14.20 -8.92
N LYS A 178 -7.34 -14.72 -10.14
CA LYS A 178 -6.19 -15.48 -10.66
C LYS A 178 -5.24 -14.56 -11.43
N ALA A 179 -3.98 -15.00 -11.53
CA ALA A 179 -3.02 -14.41 -12.46
C ALA A 179 -3.65 -14.36 -13.85
N CYS A 180 -3.79 -13.15 -14.41
CA CYS A 180 -4.24 -12.97 -15.77
C CYS A 180 -3.37 -13.84 -16.66
N ARG A 181 -3.94 -14.92 -17.20
CA ARG A 181 -3.29 -15.65 -18.28
C ARG A 181 -3.05 -14.64 -19.38
N GLU A 182 -1.84 -14.64 -19.89
CA GLU A 182 -1.44 -13.88 -21.07
C GLU A 182 -2.50 -14.08 -22.16
N ALA A 183 -3.28 -13.02 -22.36
CA ALA A 183 -4.04 -12.76 -23.56
C ALA A 183 -3.49 -11.40 -24.02
N ALA A 184 -2.67 -11.29 -25.06
CA ALA A 184 -2.36 -12.26 -26.10
C ALA A 184 -0.99 -11.92 -26.71
N GLU A 185 -0.37 -12.93 -27.31
CA GLU A 185 0.36 -12.75 -28.56
C GLU A 185 -0.42 -11.80 -29.49
N GLY A 186 0.18 -10.66 -29.81
CA GLY A 186 -0.37 -9.62 -30.68
C GLY A 186 0.62 -8.47 -30.83
#